data_AF-D6YS86-F1
#
_entry.id   AF-D6YS86-F1
#
_cell.length_a   1.000
_cell.length_b   1.000
_cell.length_c   1.000
_cell.angle_alpha   90.00
_cell.angle_beta   90.00
_cell.angle_gamma   90.00
#
_symmetry.space_group_name_H-M   'P 1'
#
loop_
_entity.id
_entity.type
_entity.pdbx_description
1 polymer ?
#
loop_
_entity_poly.entity_id
_entity_poly.type
_entity_poly.pdbx_seq_one_letter_code
_entity_poly.pdbx_strand_id
1 'polypeptide(L)'
;MESEPFDSILDQIAELLEVADENKKEAIKGKVDKDLMNQLDFLEMKVQFFRNVTDQALKMSGITDEELGSHIENFSDNPTTKSQKMIARADQLKKRLQVLEKQYELRFRAAKMQKKQEKSTGKKRKKKFKKLGGQGWLPL
;
A
#
# COMPACT_ATOMS: atom_id res chain seq x y z
N MET A 1 -4.93 32.81 0.60
CA MET A 1 -4.59 31.64 1.44
C MET A 1 -3.62 30.82 0.63
N GLU A 2 -2.34 30.84 0.96
CA GLU A 2 -1.34 30.02 0.29
C GLU A 2 -1.65 28.54 0.62
N SER A 3 -1.80 27.72 -0.42
CA SER A 3 -1.95 26.28 -0.28
C SER A 3 -0.65 25.72 0.28
N GLU A 4 -0.71 24.96 1.38
CA GLU A 4 0.49 24.36 1.93
C GLU A 4 1.07 23.32 0.95
N PRO A 5 2.40 23.24 0.83
CA PRO A 5 3.05 22.42 -0.19
C PRO A 5 2.75 20.92 -0.04
N PHE A 6 2.33 20.48 1.15
CA PHE A 6 2.06 19.07 1.45
C PHE A 6 0.60 18.66 1.28
N ASP A 7 -0.36 19.60 1.29
CA ASP A 7 -1.78 19.26 1.21
C ASP A 7 -2.07 18.52 -0.10
N SER A 8 -1.51 18.99 -1.22
CA SER A 8 -1.65 18.33 -2.52
C SER A 8 -1.06 16.90 -2.55
N ILE A 9 0.01 16.64 -1.80
CA ILE A 9 0.63 15.30 -1.74
C ILE A 9 -0.22 14.39 -0.86
N LEU A 10 -0.73 14.88 0.27
CA LEU A 10 -1.60 14.14 1.16
C LEU A 10 -2.95 13.83 0.52
N ASP A 11 -3.49 14.74 -0.29
CA ASP A 11 -4.68 14.53 -1.10
C ASP A 11 -4.44 13.42 -2.13
N GLN A 12 -3.32 13.47 -2.88
CA GLN A 12 -2.94 12.41 -3.84
C GLN A 12 -2.76 11.05 -3.16
N ILE A 13 -2.17 11.00 -1.96
CA ILE A 13 -2.06 9.76 -1.17
C ILE A 13 -3.45 9.25 -0.75
N ALA A 14 -4.34 10.15 -0.33
CA ALA A 14 -5.69 9.78 0.07
C ALA A 14 -6.50 9.20 -1.11
N GLU A 15 -6.43 9.84 -2.28
CA GLU A 15 -7.07 9.37 -3.51
C GLU A 15 -6.53 7.99 -3.92
N LEU A 16 -5.20 7.80 -3.90
CA LEU A 16 -4.60 6.50 -4.21
C LEU A 16 -5.04 5.39 -3.24
N LEU A 17 -5.17 5.72 -1.95
CA LEU A 17 -5.67 4.78 -0.95
C LEU A 17 -7.15 4.43 -1.16
N GLU A 18 -7.96 5.37 -1.63
CA GLU A 18 -9.36 5.12 -1.98
C GLU A 18 -9.47 4.23 -3.20
N VAL A 19 -8.74 4.55 -4.27
CA VAL A 19 -8.71 3.72 -5.49
C VAL A 19 -8.19 2.31 -5.18
N ALA A 20 -7.19 2.17 -4.31
CA ALA A 20 -6.70 0.87 -3.85
C ALA A 20 -7.76 0.09 -3.04
N ASP A 21 -8.52 0.77 -2.19
CA ASP A 21 -9.58 0.16 -1.38
C ASP A 21 -10.80 -0.25 -2.24
N GLU A 22 -11.10 0.50 -3.30
CA GLU A 22 -12.12 0.15 -4.29
C GLU A 22 -11.70 -1.06 -5.14
N ASN A 23 -10.45 -1.07 -5.61
CA ASN A 23 -9.90 -2.11 -6.47
C ASN A 23 -9.32 -3.33 -5.70
N LYS A 24 -9.47 -3.36 -4.37
CA LYS A 24 -8.96 -4.43 -3.49
C LYS A 24 -9.40 -5.85 -3.89
N LYS A 25 -10.55 -5.98 -4.56
CA LYS A 25 -11.08 -7.29 -5.02
C LYS A 25 -10.41 -7.77 -6.31
N GLU A 26 -9.96 -6.85 -7.16
CA GLU A 26 -9.34 -7.15 -8.46
C GLU A 26 -7.83 -7.39 -8.33
N ALA A 27 -7.16 -6.66 -7.45
CA ALA A 27 -5.75 -6.86 -7.13
C ALA A 27 -5.45 -8.31 -6.67
N ILE A 28 -6.39 -8.94 -5.94
CA ILE A 28 -6.29 -10.34 -5.46
C ILE A 28 -6.31 -11.34 -6.63
N LYS A 29 -6.89 -10.97 -7.78
CA LYS A 29 -6.89 -11.78 -9.01
C LYS A 29 -5.60 -11.61 -9.84
N GLY A 30 -4.66 -10.79 -9.37
CA GLY A 30 -3.35 -10.56 -10.01
C GLY A 30 -3.37 -9.54 -11.15
N LYS A 31 -4.47 -8.81 -11.34
CA LYS A 31 -4.50 -7.62 -12.20
C LYS A 31 -4.42 -6.39 -11.29
N VAL A 32 -3.20 -5.85 -11.17
CA VAL A 32 -3.01 -4.49 -10.65
C VAL A 32 -3.07 -3.57 -11.86
N ASP A 33 -3.85 -2.50 -11.76
CA ASP A 33 -3.95 -1.50 -12.81
C ASP A 33 -2.58 -0.85 -13.04
N LYS A 34 -2.15 -0.77 -14.30
CA LYS A 34 -0.85 -0.17 -14.66
C LYS A 34 -0.83 1.32 -14.37
N ASP A 35 -1.97 1.98 -14.53
CA ASP A 35 -2.06 3.41 -14.30
C ASP A 35 -1.90 3.74 -12.81
N LEU A 36 -2.43 2.89 -11.93
CA LEU A 36 -2.24 3.00 -10.48
C LEU A 36 -0.77 2.77 -10.07
N MET A 37 -0.08 1.81 -10.68
CA MET A 37 1.36 1.61 -10.46
C MET A 37 2.18 2.83 -10.91
N ASN A 38 1.90 3.37 -12.09
CA ASN A 38 2.59 4.56 -12.59
C ASN A 38 2.37 5.78 -11.68
N GLN A 39 1.16 5.95 -11.14
CA GLN A 39 0.86 7.03 -10.19
C GLN A 39 1.59 6.84 -8.85
N LEU A 40 1.70 5.60 -8.36
CA LEU A 40 2.48 5.27 -7.17
C LEU A 40 3.97 5.55 -7.36
N ASP A 41 4.55 5.09 -8.47
CA ASP A 41 5.97 5.32 -8.79
C ASP A 41 6.27 6.82 -8.90
N PHE A 42 5.37 7.58 -9.54
CA PHE A 42 5.51 9.03 -9.64
C PHE A 42 5.41 9.74 -8.29
N LEU A 43 4.51 9.28 -7.42
CA LEU A 43 4.37 9.82 -6.07
C LEU A 43 5.60 9.50 -5.21
N GLU A 44 6.13 8.28 -5.31
CA GLU A 44 7.38 7.87 -4.64
C GLU A 44 8.55 8.76 -5.07
N MET A 45 8.70 8.99 -6.38
CA MET A 45 9.71 9.91 -6.91
C MET A 45 9.58 11.33 -6.34
N LYS A 46 8.36 11.87 -6.25
CA LYS A 46 8.12 13.21 -5.69
C LYS A 46 8.49 13.28 -4.21
N VAL A 47 8.09 12.29 -3.42
CA VAL A 47 8.41 12.23 -1.99
C VAL A 47 9.92 12.11 -1.78
N GLN A 48 10.59 11.28 -2.58
CA GLN A 48 12.04 11.11 -2.50
C GLN A 48 12.80 12.37 -2.94
N PHE A 49 12.36 13.02 -4.01
CA PHE A 49 12.92 14.30 -4.44
C PHE A 49 12.77 15.35 -3.34
N PHE A 50 11.59 15.47 -2.75
CA PHE A 50 11.35 16.41 -1.68
C PHE A 50 12.23 16.13 -0.46
N ARG A 51 12.33 14.86 -0.04
CA ARG A 51 13.22 14.43 1.05
C ARG A 51 14.67 14.83 0.77
N ASN A 52 15.16 14.59 -0.44
CA ASN A 52 16.53 14.95 -0.81
C ASN A 52 16.76 16.46 -0.76
N VAL A 53 15.78 17.27 -1.21
CA VAL A 53 15.85 18.74 -1.14
C VAL A 53 15.83 19.22 0.31
N THR A 54 14.97 18.67 1.17
CA THR A 54 14.93 19.02 2.59
C THR A 54 16.19 18.59 3.32
N ASP A 55 16.71 17.39 3.06
CA ASP A 55 17.94 16.89 3.69
C ASP A 55 19.15 17.74 3.26
N GLN A 56 19.20 18.18 2.00
CA GLN A 56 20.21 19.11 1.51
C GLN A 56 20.07 20.49 2.18
N ALA A 57 18.86 21.04 2.29
CA ALA A 57 18.62 22.32 2.95
C ALA A 57 19.01 22.29 4.44
N LEU A 58 18.65 21.21 5.15
CA LEU A 58 19.01 21.02 6.55
C LEU A 58 20.53 20.96 6.75
N LYS A 59 21.24 20.20 5.91
CA LYS A 59 22.70 20.14 5.91
C LYS A 59 23.34 21.50 5.62
N MET A 60 22.80 22.27 4.67
CA MET A 60 23.27 23.62 4.35
C MET A 60 23.04 24.61 5.49
N SER A 61 21.96 24.43 6.27
CA SER A 61 21.70 25.22 7.48
C SER A 61 22.50 24.79 8.71
N GLY A 62 23.29 23.71 8.62
CA GLY A 62 24.10 23.19 9.72
C GLY A 62 23.29 22.52 10.84
N ILE A 63 22.01 22.22 10.59
CA ILE A 63 21.15 21.51 11.54
C ILE A 63 21.51 20.02 11.49
N THR A 64 21.89 19.47 12.65
CA THR A 64 22.16 18.04 12.80
C THR A 64 20.88 17.24 12.97
N ASP A 65 20.91 15.93 12.65
CA ASP A 65 19.73 15.06 12.79
C ASP A 65 19.23 15.00 14.24
N GLU A 66 20.12 15.13 15.23
CA GLU A 66 19.82 15.17 16.66
C GLU A 66 19.10 16.47 17.07
N GLU A 67 19.54 17.61 16.53
CA GLU A 67 18.86 18.91 16.71
C GLU A 67 17.51 18.92 16.02
N LEU A 68 17.38 18.29 14.85
CA LEU A 68 16.10 18.15 14.15
C LEU A 68 15.11 17.31 14.97
N GLY A 69 15.57 16.18 15.52
CA GLY A 69 14.75 15.33 16.40
C GLY A 69 14.31 16.07 17.67
N SER A 70 15.23 16.80 18.29
CA SER A 70 14.95 17.66 19.46
C SER A 70 13.97 18.76 19.11
N HIS A 71 14.10 19.37 17.92
CA HIS A 71 13.16 20.38 17.44
C HIS A 71 11.79 19.81 17.18
N ILE A 72 11.65 18.59 16.66
CA ILE A 72 10.36 17.91 16.43
C ILE A 72 9.68 17.59 17.77
N GLU A 73 10.43 17.08 18.75
CA GLU A 73 9.92 16.76 20.09
C GLU A 73 9.49 18.03 20.85
N ASN A 74 10.31 19.08 20.80
CA ASN A 74 10.03 20.38 21.42
C ASN A 74 9.01 21.22 20.63
N PHE A 75 8.81 20.96 19.33
CA PHE A 75 7.75 21.60 18.55
C PHE A 75 6.35 21.18 19.03
N SER A 76 6.23 20.06 19.77
CA SER A 76 4.95 19.59 20.28
C SER A 76 4.27 20.55 21.26
N ASP A 77 5.04 21.49 21.86
CA ASP A 77 4.52 22.45 22.84
C ASP A 77 3.89 23.71 22.22
N ASN A 78 4.15 24.03 20.95
CA ASN A 78 3.49 25.18 20.29
C ASN A 78 3.44 25.14 18.74
N PRO A 79 2.92 24.08 18.10
CA PRO A 79 2.65 24.13 16.67
C PRO A 79 1.36 24.90 16.39
N THR A 80 1.36 25.75 15.37
CA THR A 80 0.13 26.35 14.83
C THR A 80 -0.89 25.23 14.54
N THR A 81 -2.17 25.47 14.86
CA THR A 81 -3.28 24.50 14.73
C THR A 81 -3.43 23.88 13.34
N LYS A 82 -2.84 24.48 12.30
CA LYS A 82 -2.83 23.96 10.93
C LYS A 82 -1.77 22.87 10.71
N SER A 83 -0.53 23.04 11.21
CA SER A 83 0.51 22.02 11.12
C SER A 83 0.14 20.75 11.91
N GLN A 84 -0.52 20.91 13.07
CA GLN A 84 -1.08 19.78 13.83
C GLN A 84 -2.12 19.00 13.01
N LYS A 85 -3.01 19.68 12.29
CA LYS A 85 -4.01 19.03 11.43
C LYS A 85 -3.36 18.25 10.30
N MET A 86 -2.31 18.80 9.70
CA MET A 86 -1.56 18.13 8.64
C MET A 86 -0.84 16.88 9.13
N ILE A 87 -0.13 16.97 10.27
CA ILE A 87 0.54 15.82 10.89
C ILE A 87 -0.48 14.74 11.28
N ALA A 88 -1.60 15.14 11.91
CA ALA A 88 -2.68 14.21 12.26
C ALA A 88 -3.27 13.52 11.02
N ARG A 89 -3.42 14.26 9.91
CA ARG A 89 -3.89 13.71 8.63
C ARG A 89 -2.89 12.71 8.04
N ALA A 90 -1.61 13.03 8.05
CA ALA A 90 -0.55 12.11 7.61
C ALA A 90 -0.53 10.82 8.44
N ASP A 91 -0.65 10.94 9.77
CA ASP A 91 -0.74 9.79 10.68
C ASP A 91 -1.99 8.94 10.43
N GLN A 92 -3.13 9.57 10.12
CA GLN A 92 -4.35 8.85 9.78
C GLN A 92 -4.18 8.05 8.47
N LEU A 93 -3.57 8.64 7.44
CA LEU A 93 -3.28 7.96 6.18
C LEU A 93 -2.30 6.80 6.37
N LYS A 94 -1.26 6.99 7.19
CA LYS A 94 -0.32 5.93 7.56
C LYS A 94 -1.02 4.74 8.24
N LYS A 95 -1.91 5.01 9.20
CA LYS A 95 -2.72 3.97 9.86
C LYS A 95 -3.63 3.25 8.85
N ARG A 96 -4.28 3.98 7.94
CA ARG A 96 -5.14 3.40 6.90
C ARG A 96 -4.35 2.46 5.97
N LEU A 97 -3.15 2.86 5.57
CA LEU A 97 -2.25 2.05 4.76
C LEU A 97 -1.86 0.75 5.46
N GLN A 98 -1.45 0.81 6.74
CA GLN A 98 -1.12 -0.39 7.53
C GLN A 98 -2.29 -1.37 7.64
N VAL A 99 -3.53 -0.87 7.71
CA VAL A 99 -4.73 -1.73 7.73
C VAL A 99 -4.91 -2.43 6.39
N LEU A 100 -4.76 -1.70 5.27
CA LEU A 100 -4.87 -2.27 3.92
C LEU A 100 -3.80 -3.32 3.65
N GLU A 101 -2.54 -3.09 4.05
CA GLU A 101 -1.45 -4.06 3.93
C GLU A 101 -1.77 -5.36 4.66
N LYS A 102 -2.23 -5.28 5.91
CA LYS A 102 -2.62 -6.46 6.70
C LYS A 102 -3.79 -7.21 6.05
N GLN A 103 -4.79 -6.49 5.53
CA GLN A 103 -5.93 -7.10 4.84
C GLN A 103 -5.50 -7.81 3.55
N TYR A 104 -4.60 -7.19 2.78
CA TYR A 104 -4.05 -7.78 1.56
C TYR A 104 -3.27 -9.07 1.87
N GLU A 105 -2.37 -9.04 2.86
CA GLU A 105 -1.63 -10.24 3.29
C GLU A 105 -2.56 -11.40 3.66
N LEU A 106 -3.59 -11.12 4.48
CA LEU A 106 -4.55 -12.13 4.91
C LEU A 106 -5.29 -12.73 3.72
N ARG A 107 -5.78 -11.90 2.79
CA ARG A 107 -6.50 -12.36 1.60
C ARG A 107 -5.61 -13.11 0.63
N PHE A 108 -4.36 -12.66 0.45
CA PHE A 108 -3.37 -13.34 -0.37
C PHE A 108 -3.03 -14.73 0.18
N ARG A 109 -2.83 -14.85 1.51
CA ARG A 109 -2.63 -16.14 2.18
C ARG A 109 -3.84 -17.07 1.99
N ALA A 110 -5.05 -16.55 2.16
CA ALA A 110 -6.29 -17.31 1.94
C ALA A 110 -6.42 -17.81 0.48
N ALA A 111 -6.18 -16.94 -0.51
CA ALA A 111 -6.21 -17.30 -1.93
C ALA A 111 -5.15 -18.37 -2.28
N LYS A 112 -3.94 -18.24 -1.72
CA LYS A 112 -2.87 -19.24 -1.90
C LYS A 112 -3.26 -20.60 -1.32
N MET A 113 -3.94 -20.63 -0.18
CA MET A 113 -4.43 -21.86 0.45
C MET A 113 -5.57 -22.50 -0.35
N GLN A 114 -6.54 -21.71 -0.84
CA GLN A 114 -7.60 -22.20 -1.72
C GLN A 114 -7.04 -22.83 -3.00
N LYS A 115 -6.11 -22.16 -3.69
CA LYS A 115 -5.47 -22.69 -4.91
C LYS A 115 -4.72 -24.00 -4.65
N LYS A 116 -4.11 -24.18 -3.46
CA LYS A 116 -3.50 -25.46 -3.06
C LYS A 116 -4.55 -26.56 -2.83
N GLN A 117 -5.66 -26.23 -2.16
CA GLN A 117 -6.76 -27.17 -1.94
C GLN A 117 -7.42 -27.60 -3.25
N GLU A 118 -7.72 -26.68 -4.16
CA GLU A 118 -8.26 -26.97 -5.50
C GLU A 118 -7.36 -27.90 -6.32
N LYS A 119 -6.04 -27.67 -6.31
CA LYS A 119 -5.09 -28.57 -6.96
C LYS A 119 -5.09 -29.96 -6.32
N SER A 120 -5.21 -30.04 -4.99
CA SER A 120 -5.29 -31.31 -4.26
C SER A 120 -6.58 -32.07 -4.55
N THR A 121 -7.73 -31.40 -4.53
CA THR A 121 -9.03 -32.01 -4.86
C THR A 121 -9.10 -32.42 -6.32
N GLY A 122 -8.58 -31.62 -7.26
CA GLY A 122 -8.43 -31.98 -8.66
C GLY A 122 -7.58 -33.24 -8.88
N LYS A 123 -6.42 -33.35 -8.19
CA LYS A 123 -5.59 -34.57 -8.20
C LYS A 123 -6.34 -35.78 -7.63
N LYS A 124 -7.08 -35.62 -6.53
CA LYS A 124 -7.90 -36.69 -5.93
C LYS A 124 -9.02 -37.15 -6.87
N ARG A 125 -9.73 -36.22 -7.52
CA ARG A 125 -10.77 -36.52 -8.52
C ARG A 125 -10.19 -37.25 -9.73
N LYS A 126 -9.06 -36.80 -10.29
CA LYS A 126 -8.35 -37.49 -11.38
C LYS A 126 -7.92 -38.90 -11.00
N LYS A 127 -7.46 -39.11 -9.77
CA LYS A 127 -7.11 -40.45 -9.25
C LYS A 127 -8.33 -41.35 -9.09
N LYS A 128 -9.46 -40.83 -8.61
CA LYS A 128 -10.74 -41.57 -8.53
C LYS A 128 -11.27 -41.94 -9.92
N PHE A 129 -11.26 -40.99 -10.86
CA PHE A 129 -11.70 -41.22 -12.24
C PHE A 129 -10.87 -42.32 -12.94
N LYS A 130 -9.54 -42.31 -12.76
CA LYS A 130 -8.68 -43.40 -13.25
C LYS A 130 -9.02 -44.75 -12.62
N LYS A 131 -9.30 -44.80 -11.31
CA LYS A 131 -9.68 -46.06 -10.62
C LYS A 131 -11.03 -46.63 -11.07
N LEU A 132 -11.95 -45.78 -11.52
CA LEU A 132 -13.30 -46.18 -11.95
C LEU A 132 -13.39 -46.55 -13.44
N GLY A 133 -12.26 -46.74 -14.13
CA GLY A 133 -12.23 -47.16 -15.54
C GLY A 133 -12.20 -46.02 -16.57
N GLY A 134 -11.97 -44.77 -16.15
CA GLY A 134 -11.98 -43.58 -17.01
C GLY A 134 -10.86 -43.48 -18.07
N GLN A 135 -10.09 -44.54 -18.32
CA GLN A 135 -9.21 -44.63 -19.50
C GLN A 135 -9.90 -45.26 -20.72
N GLY A 136 -11.14 -45.75 -20.58
CA GLY A 136 -11.89 -46.42 -21.66
C GLY A 136 -13.36 -46.01 -21.81
N TRP A 137 -13.82 -44.94 -21.14
CA TRP A 137 -15.15 -44.39 -21.39
C TRP A 137 -15.14 -43.62 -22.72
N LEU A 138 -15.56 -44.29 -23.80
CA LEU A 138 -16.04 -43.60 -24.99
C LEU A 138 -17.41 -42.99 -24.68
N PRO A 139 -17.67 -41.72 -25.00
CA PRO A 139 -19.03 -41.20 -25.00
C PRO A 139 -19.82 -41.94 -26.10
N LEU A 140 -20.97 -42.51 -25.73
CA LEU A 140 -22.00 -42.96 -26.67
C LEU A 140 -22.57 -41.76 -27.44
#